data_AF-A0A949SLD8-F1
#
_entry.id   AF-A0A949SLD8-F1
#
_cell.length_a   1.000
_cell.length_b   1.000
_cell.length_c   1.000
_cell.angle_alpha   90.00
_cell.angle_beta   90.00
_cell.angle_gamma   90.00
#
_symmetry.space_group_name_H-M   'P 1'
#
loop_
_entity.id
_entity.type
_entity.pdbx_description
1 polymer ?
#
loop_
_entity_poly.entity_id
_entity_poly.type
_entity_poly.pdbx_seq_one_letter_code
_entity_poly.pdbx_strand_id
1 'polypeptide(L)'
;MSKKDMIEQLRHRLASNDRWALRALMRIYQNQTADEQCRETTIERNGIGFTGPDAEILTSFARQYQRRGCLSPKQMIILRRRIPAYARQIVQGSDTTRIEAALSGTLTTQPTEPVA
;
A
#
# COMPACT_ATOMS: atom_id res chain seq x y z
N MET A 1 -16.18 9.79 9.11
CA MET A 1 -14.87 10.49 9.00
C MET A 1 -14.78 11.24 7.67
N SER A 2 -14.21 12.45 7.59
CA SER A 2 -14.03 13.10 6.28
C SER A 2 -12.95 12.39 5.46
N LYS A 3 -13.05 12.40 4.13
CA LYS A 3 -12.03 11.79 3.24
C LYS A 3 -10.64 12.38 3.47
N LYS A 4 -10.56 13.68 3.80
CA LYS A 4 -9.29 14.37 4.11
C LYS A 4 -8.68 13.83 5.40
N ASP A 5 -9.47 13.74 6.47
CA ASP A 5 -9.03 13.20 7.77
C ASP A 5 -8.56 11.74 7.63
N MET A 6 -9.21 10.97 6.75
CA MET A 6 -8.79 9.59 6.45
C MET A 6 -7.43 9.48 5.81
N ILE A 7 -7.16 10.33 4.82
CA ILE A 7 -5.85 10.35 4.19
C ILE A 7 -4.78 10.73 5.21
N GLU A 8 -5.03 11.71 6.08
CA GLU A 8 -4.09 12.16 7.09
C GLU A 8 -3.80 11.08 8.15
N GLN A 9 -4.84 10.47 8.71
CA GLN A 9 -4.68 9.35 9.64
C GLN A 9 -3.95 8.17 9.00
N LEU A 10 -4.27 7.85 7.75
CA LEU A 10 -3.58 6.80 7.01
C LEU A 10 -2.10 7.15 6.81
N ARG A 11 -1.75 8.40 6.47
CA ARG A 11 -0.36 8.85 6.33
C ARG A 11 0.43 8.64 7.62
N HIS A 12 -0.14 9.02 8.76
CA HIS A 12 0.50 8.78 10.06
C HIS A 12 0.68 7.30 10.35
N ARG A 13 -0.36 6.48 10.13
CA ARG A 13 -0.28 5.02 10.32
C ARG A 13 0.79 4.37 9.44
N LEU A 14 0.88 4.78 8.19
CA LEU A 14 1.87 4.28 7.23
C LEU A 14 3.31 4.63 7.60
N ALA A 15 3.52 5.81 8.19
CA ALA A 15 4.85 6.24 8.64
C ALA A 15 5.29 5.52 9.93
N SER A 16 4.34 5.15 10.79
CA SER A 16 4.62 4.61 12.13
C SER A 16 4.50 3.09 12.25
N ASN A 17 3.80 2.41 11.34
CA ASN A 17 3.51 0.97 11.46
C ASN A 17 3.94 0.18 10.23
N ASP A 18 4.89 -0.73 10.41
CA ASP A 18 5.51 -1.54 9.36
C ASP A 18 4.52 -2.43 8.64
N ARG A 19 3.57 -3.01 9.38
CA ARG A 19 2.57 -3.89 8.79
C ARG A 19 1.65 -3.11 7.85
N TRP A 20 1.30 -1.88 8.22
CA TRP A 20 0.54 -1.00 7.34
C TRP A 20 1.34 -0.58 6.12
N ALA A 21 2.61 -0.20 6.31
CA ALA A 21 3.51 0.18 5.22
C ALA A 21 3.70 -0.96 4.19
N LEU A 22 3.90 -2.19 4.65
CA LEU A 22 4.04 -3.38 3.80
C LEU A 22 2.74 -3.71 3.06
N ARG A 23 1.59 -3.64 3.74
CA ARG A 23 0.28 -3.88 3.09
C ARG A 23 0.01 -2.83 2.02
N ALA A 24 0.32 -1.57 2.30
CA ALA A 24 0.21 -0.48 1.34
C ALA A 24 1.13 -0.68 0.14
N LEU A 25 2.38 -1.08 0.37
CA LEU A 25 3.34 -1.41 -0.69
C LEU A 25 2.76 -2.46 -1.64
N MET A 26 2.27 -3.58 -1.10
CA MET A 26 1.70 -4.65 -1.90
C MET A 26 0.42 -4.22 -2.62
N ARG A 27 -0.43 -3.41 -1.97
CA ARG A 27 -1.67 -2.91 -2.59
C ARG A 27 -1.38 -2.00 -3.78
N ILE A 28 -0.41 -1.09 -3.66
CA ILE A 28 -0.03 -0.18 -4.74
C ILE A 28 0.65 -0.96 -5.87
N TYR A 29 1.51 -1.92 -5.53
CA TYR A 29 2.15 -2.81 -6.50
C TYR A 29 1.13 -3.64 -7.29
N GLN A 30 0.13 -4.23 -6.62
CA GLN A 30 -0.96 -4.98 -7.28
C GLN A 30 -1.84 -4.10 -8.17
N ASN A 31 -1.93 -2.81 -7.87
CA ASN A 31 -2.68 -1.85 -8.68
C ASN A 31 -1.89 -1.35 -9.91
N GLN A 32 -0.59 -1.66 -10.04
CA GLN A 32 0.16 -1.40 -11.28
C GLN A 32 -0.28 -2.38 -12.37
N THR A 33 -0.33 -1.90 -13.62
CA THR A 33 -0.62 -2.79 -14.77
C THR A 33 0.50 -3.82 -14.97
N ALA A 34 0.18 -4.98 -15.56
CA ALA A 34 1.16 -6.05 -15.77
C ALA A 34 2.39 -5.58 -16.58
N ASP A 35 2.19 -4.69 -17.55
CA ASP A 35 3.27 -4.06 -18.34
C ASP A 35 4.18 -3.16 -17.49
N GLU A 36 3.62 -2.39 -16.55
CA GLU A 36 4.39 -1.54 -15.63
C GLU A 36 5.16 -2.35 -14.59
N GLN A 37 4.55 -3.44 -14.09
CA GLN A 37 5.22 -4.38 -13.21
C GLN A 37 6.42 -5.04 -13.91
N CYS A 38 6.33 -5.31 -15.22
CA CYS A 38 7.41 -5.94 -15.97
C CYS A 38 8.57 -4.98 -16.26
N ARG A 39 8.28 -3.70 -16.53
CA ARG A 39 9.26 -2.71 -17.00
C ARG A 39 9.84 -1.79 -15.90
N GLU A 40 9.40 -1.95 -14.65
CA GLU A 40 9.82 -1.13 -13.49
C GLU A 40 9.65 0.39 -13.72
N THR A 41 8.77 0.77 -14.64
CA THR A 41 8.53 2.15 -15.06
C THR A 41 7.04 2.38 -15.28
N THR A 42 6.58 3.61 -15.02
CA THR A 42 5.19 4.03 -15.24
C THR A 42 5.02 4.37 -16.72
N ILE A 43 4.25 3.57 -17.46
CA ILE A 43 4.03 3.75 -18.90
C ILE A 43 2.66 4.38 -19.15
N GLU A 44 1.68 4.05 -18.29
CA GLU A 44 0.31 4.51 -18.43
C GLU A 44 0.09 5.77 -17.57
N ARG A 45 -0.34 6.87 -18.20
CA ARG A 45 -0.68 8.14 -17.51
C ARG A 45 -2.04 8.08 -16.79
N ASN A 46 -2.36 6.94 -16.18
CA ASN A 46 -3.61 6.77 -15.42
C ASN A 46 -3.47 7.23 -13.96
N GLY A 47 -2.25 7.61 -13.53
CA GLY A 47 -1.99 8.17 -12.20
C GLY A 47 -2.05 7.13 -11.06
N ILE A 48 -2.00 5.84 -11.40
CA ILE A 48 -2.11 4.70 -10.48
C ILE A 48 -0.75 3.99 -10.41
N GLY A 49 -0.28 3.67 -9.20
CA GLY A 49 0.99 2.98 -8.97
C GLY A 49 2.11 3.89 -8.46
N PHE A 50 3.32 3.32 -8.35
CA PHE A 50 4.53 4.07 -7.98
C PHE A 50 4.95 5.04 -9.09
N THR A 51 5.43 6.22 -8.71
CA THR A 51 5.80 7.28 -9.66
C THR A 51 7.32 7.38 -9.85
N GLY A 52 7.75 7.47 -11.11
CA GLY A 52 9.11 7.83 -11.54
C GLY A 52 10.24 7.28 -10.66
N PRO A 53 10.95 8.12 -9.87
CA PRO A 53 12.12 7.70 -9.09
C PRO A 53 11.80 6.72 -7.95
N ASP A 54 10.57 6.70 -7.45
CA ASP A 54 10.15 5.75 -6.42
C ASP A 54 9.75 4.39 -7.03
N ALA A 55 9.43 4.34 -8.33
CA ALA A 55 8.91 3.14 -8.98
C ALA A 55 9.90 1.99 -8.96
N GLU A 56 11.15 2.23 -9.34
CA GLU A 56 12.21 1.21 -9.34
C GLU A 56 12.44 0.65 -7.92
N ILE A 57 12.64 1.54 -6.94
CA ILE A 57 12.95 1.16 -5.56
C ILE A 57 11.78 0.43 -4.88
N LEU A 58 10.56 0.98 -4.97
CA LEU A 58 9.40 0.40 -4.31
C LEU A 58 8.94 -0.90 -5.01
N THR A 59 9.08 -1.00 -6.33
CA THR A 59 8.86 -2.26 -7.06
C THR A 59 9.84 -3.34 -6.61
N SER A 60 11.13 -2.99 -6.47
CA SER A 60 12.15 -3.90 -5.95
C SER A 60 11.82 -4.39 -4.53
N PHE A 61 11.35 -3.49 -3.65
CA PHE A 61 10.91 -3.88 -2.31
C PHE A 61 9.70 -4.81 -2.34
N ALA A 62 8.70 -4.51 -3.17
CA ALA A 62 7.51 -5.35 -3.31
C ALA A 62 7.89 -6.77 -3.79
N ARG A 63 8.74 -6.87 -4.82
CA ARG A 63 9.27 -8.14 -5.34
C ARG A 63 10.07 -8.90 -4.28
N GLN A 64 10.94 -8.22 -3.52
CA GLN A 64 11.69 -8.84 -2.44
C GLN A 64 10.75 -9.38 -1.36
N TYR A 65 9.76 -8.59 -0.94
CA TYR A 65 8.79 -9.00 0.07
C TYR A 65 7.95 -10.19 -0.42
N GLN A 66 7.52 -10.21 -1.67
CA GLN A 66 6.81 -11.35 -2.26
C GLN A 66 7.66 -12.62 -2.30
N ARG A 67 8.98 -12.50 -2.55
CA ARG A 67 9.90 -13.65 -2.61
C ARG A 67 10.36 -14.15 -1.25
N ARG A 68 10.65 -13.25 -0.30
CA ARG A 68 11.31 -13.59 0.98
C ARG A 68 10.39 -13.44 2.19
N GLY A 69 9.25 -12.77 2.05
CA GLY A 69 8.35 -12.43 3.15
C GLY A 69 8.85 -11.32 4.09
N CYS A 70 10.00 -10.69 3.78
CA CYS A 70 10.61 -9.69 4.66
C CYS A 70 11.43 -8.63 3.90
N LEU A 71 11.57 -7.46 4.52
CA LEU A 71 12.46 -6.37 4.11
C LEU A 71 13.50 -6.12 5.21
N SER A 72 14.69 -5.66 4.81
CA SER A 72 15.71 -5.27 5.78
C SER A 72 15.29 -4.02 6.57
N PRO A 73 15.84 -3.79 7.77
CA PRO A 73 15.53 -2.59 8.56
C PRO A 73 15.76 -1.28 7.80
N LYS A 74 16.82 -1.20 6.98
CA LYS A 74 17.11 -0.02 6.14
C LYS A 74 16.04 0.20 5.07
N GLN A 75 15.61 -0.86 4.40
CA GLN A 75 14.53 -0.80 3.42
C GLN A 75 13.21 -0.40 4.06
N MET A 76 12.94 -0.86 5.28
CA MET A 76 11.75 -0.47 6.04
C MET A 76 11.73 1.04 6.36
N ILE A 77 12.87 1.61 6.75
CA ILE A 77 13.00 3.06 6.97
C ILE A 77 12.70 3.85 5.69
N ILE A 78 13.22 3.40 4.56
CA ILE A 78 12.95 4.02 3.25
C ILE A 78 11.46 3.90 2.91
N LEU A 79 10.87 2.71 3.10
CA LEU A 79 9.46 2.46 2.84
C LEU A 79 8.56 3.39 3.66
N ARG A 80 8.78 3.49 4.97
CA ARG A 80 8.00 4.38 5.86
C ARG A 80 8.09 5.86 5.47
N ARG A 81 9.19 6.28 4.87
CA ARG A 81 9.36 7.66 4.38
C ARG A 81 8.62 7.93 3.07
N ARG A 82 8.57 6.94 2.17
CA ARG A 82 8.03 7.10 0.80
C ARG A 82 6.55 6.75 0.69
N ILE A 83 6.12 5.67 1.35
CA ILE A 83 4.76 5.13 1.22
C ILE A 83 3.62 6.10 1.62
N PRO A 84 3.79 7.05 2.58
CA PRO A 84 2.71 7.98 2.93
C PRO A 84 2.31 8.93 1.80
N ALA A 85 3.21 9.19 0.83
CA ALA A 85 2.87 9.99 -0.36
C ALA A 85 1.71 9.37 -1.15
N TYR A 86 1.59 8.04 -1.12
CA TYR A 86 0.61 7.26 -1.87
C TYR A 86 -0.71 7.03 -1.12
N ALA A 87 -0.87 7.56 0.10
CA ALA A 87 -2.10 7.41 0.90
C ALA A 87 -3.37 7.83 0.13
N ARG A 88 -3.27 8.86 -0.73
CA ARG A 88 -4.38 9.29 -1.59
C ARG A 88 -4.80 8.21 -2.58
N GLN A 89 -3.84 7.56 -3.25
CA GLN A 89 -4.13 6.49 -4.21
C GLN A 89 -4.74 5.26 -3.50
N ILE A 90 -4.29 4.94 -2.29
CA ILE A 90 -4.83 3.80 -1.52
C ILE A 90 -6.30 4.03 -1.19
N VAL A 91 -6.67 5.24 -0.75
CA VAL A 91 -8.06 5.62 -0.44
C VAL A 91 -8.93 5.68 -1.69
N GLN A 92 -8.38 6.06 -2.85
CA GLN A 92 -9.12 6.10 -4.12
C GLN A 92 -9.31 4.70 -4.74
N GLY A 93 -8.31 3.83 -4.65
CA GLY A 93 -8.31 2.49 -5.26
C GLY A 93 -8.74 1.36 -4.32
N SER A 94 -9.28 1.66 -3.14
CA SER A 94 -9.74 0.66 -2.18
C SER A 94 -11.04 1.08 -1.50
N ASP A 95 -11.77 0.12 -0.94
CA ASP A 95 -12.99 0.39 -0.19
C ASP A 95 -12.71 1.26 1.03
N THR A 96 -13.20 2.50 1.01
CA THR A 96 -13.00 3.47 2.11
C THR A 96 -13.58 2.96 3.44
N THR A 97 -14.67 2.20 3.40
CA THR A 97 -15.30 1.58 4.58
C THR A 97 -14.37 0.60 5.28
N ARG A 98 -13.60 -0.19 4.52
CA ARG A 98 -12.64 -1.15 5.08
C ARG A 98 -11.44 -0.43 5.69
N ILE A 99 -11.01 0.67 5.08
CA ILE A 99 -9.93 1.52 5.62
C ILE A 99 -10.40 2.18 6.93
N GLU A 100 -11.62 2.73 6.96
CA GLU A 100 -12.20 3.33 8.17
C GLU A 100 -12.28 2.31 9.31
N ALA A 101 -12.84 1.12 9.06
CA ALA A 101 -12.89 0.04 10.04
C ALA A 101 -11.50 -0.36 10.56
N ALA A 102 -10.51 -0.49 9.66
CA ALA A 102 -9.15 -0.84 10.02
C ALA A 102 -8.44 0.28 10.83
N LEU A 103 -8.77 1.55 10.59
CA LEU A 103 -8.24 2.69 11.36
C LEU A 103 -8.89 2.81 12.75
N SER A 104 -10.20 2.54 12.84
CA SER A 104 -10.98 2.54 14.09
C SER A 104 -10.72 1.32 14.98
N GLY A 105 -9.97 0.31 14.50
CA GLY A 105 -9.60 -0.86 15.29
C GLY A 105 -10.67 -1.95 15.36
N THR A 106 -11.78 -1.80 14.63
CA THR A 106 -12.79 -2.85 14.47
C THR A 106 -12.37 -3.80 13.36
N LEU A 107 -11.53 -4.78 13.74
CA LEU A 107 -11.40 -6.01 12.97
C LEU A 107 -12.74 -6.76 13.04
N THR A 108 -13.69 -6.40 12.17
CA THR A 108 -14.76 -7.33 11.81
C THR A 108 -14.14 -8.40 10.92
N THR A 109 -13.55 -9.40 11.56
CA THR A 109 -13.41 -10.73 10.98
C THR A 109 -14.84 -11.17 10.64
N GLN A 110 -15.26 -11.05 9.38
CA GLN A 110 -16.41 -11.83 8.94
C GLN A 110 -16.01 -13.30 9.16
N PRO A 111 -16.79 -14.10 9.92
CA PRO A 111 -16.60 -15.53 9.91
C PRO A 111 -16.87 -15.98 8.48
N THR A 112 -15.87 -16.52 7.81
CA THR A 112 -16.10 -17.43 6.69
C THR A 112 -16.96 -18.56 7.24
N GLU A 113 -18.24 -18.55 6.89
CA GLU A 113 -19.14 -19.66 7.14
C GLU A 113 -18.52 -20.94 6.56
N PRO A 114 -18.52 -22.07 7.28
CA PRO A 114 -18.15 -23.33 6.69
C PRO A 114 -19.27 -23.70 5.71
N VAL A 115 -18.91 -23.88 4.43
CA VAL A 115 -19.82 -24.52 3.47
C VAL A 115 -20.01 -25.96 3.94
N ALA A 116 -21.27 -26.35 4.12
CA ALA A 116 -21.71 -27.66 4.57
C ALA A 116 -21.43 -28.75 3.52
#